data_AF-A0A920Q3U1-F1
#
_entry.id   AF-A0A920Q3U1-F1
#
_cell.length_a   1.000
_cell.length_b   1.000
_cell.length_c   1.000
_cell.angle_alpha   90.00
_cell.angle_beta   90.00
_cell.angle_gamma   90.00
#
_symmetry.space_group_name_H-M   'P 1'
#
loop_
_entity.id
_entity.type
_entity.pdbx_description
1 polymer ?
#
loop_
_entity_poly.entity_id
_entity_poly.type
_entity_poly.pdbx_seq_one_letter_code
_entity_poly.pdbx_strand_id
1 'polypeptide(L)'
;MKPKAVARELYETGFDFRQYIEHHGLKRSEGTVLRYLSEAYKALAQTVPEDHRTEAVRDLEEWLGETVRQVDSSLIDEWEKLRNPEEEPTVSDDSAGLDRPDVTHNARAFRIMVRNEVFRWVQLLSRRRLDDHEALAEVPTVDDTRRTVDDVTAAIAPYWEEHSMLPTDSYARGGAFFVLDDSSGIGTARWPVVQTIADPEGHHEWVIEGQVDVEASREAGRAVVRLGAIRRL
;
A
#
# COMPACT_ATOMS: atom_id res chain seq x y z
N MET A 1 9.82 -22.36 -0.88
CA MET A 1 8.60 -21.60 -0.53
C MET A 1 7.39 -22.49 -0.67
N LYS A 2 6.53 -22.59 0.35
CA LYS A 2 5.22 -23.24 0.16
C LYS A 2 4.31 -22.20 -0.51
N PRO A 3 3.83 -22.41 -1.74
CA PRO A 3 3.01 -21.45 -2.50
C PRO A 3 1.61 -21.23 -1.91
N LYS A 4 1.36 -21.52 -0.63
CA LYS A 4 0.03 -21.48 -0.02
C LYS A 4 -0.34 -20.13 0.63
N ALA A 5 0.52 -19.11 0.55
CA ALA A 5 0.28 -17.90 1.33
C ALA A 5 0.71 -16.58 0.67
N VAL A 6 1.02 -16.49 -0.63
CA VAL A 6 1.45 -15.19 -1.21
C VAL A 6 0.38 -14.12 -1.07
N ALA A 7 -0.87 -14.40 -1.47
CA ALA A 7 -1.98 -13.44 -1.36
C ALA A 7 -2.28 -13.08 0.10
N ARG A 8 -2.18 -14.06 0.99
CA ARG A 8 -2.33 -13.88 2.42
C ARG A 8 -1.21 -13.00 2.99
N GLU A 9 0.03 -13.28 2.61
CA GLU A 9 1.21 -12.54 3.07
C GLU A 9 1.16 -11.11 2.57
N LEU A 10 0.88 -10.86 1.28
CA LEU A 10 0.63 -9.51 0.75
C LEU A 10 -0.45 -8.78 1.57
N TYR A 11 -1.54 -9.48 1.90
CA TYR A 11 -2.62 -8.91 2.70
C TYR A 11 -2.24 -8.71 4.18
N GLU A 12 -1.41 -9.55 4.79
CA GLU A 12 -1.01 -9.43 6.19
C GLU A 12 0.14 -8.43 6.39
N THR A 13 1.10 -8.42 5.46
CA THR A 13 2.25 -7.50 5.46
C THR A 13 1.87 -6.15 4.89
N GLY A 14 0.88 -6.07 3.99
CA GLY A 14 0.53 -4.81 3.32
C GLY A 14 1.53 -4.42 2.25
N PHE A 15 2.36 -5.35 1.79
CA PHE A 15 3.17 -5.11 0.60
C PHE A 15 2.28 -4.95 -0.63
N ASP A 16 2.65 -4.00 -1.49
CA ASP A 16 2.24 -4.05 -2.89
C ASP A 16 3.04 -5.16 -3.64
N PHE A 17 2.63 -5.44 -4.87
CA PHE A 17 3.26 -6.50 -5.66
C PHE A 17 4.77 -6.28 -5.88
N ARG A 18 5.19 -5.06 -6.19
CA ARG A 18 6.60 -4.73 -6.46
C ARG A 18 7.44 -4.84 -5.20
N GLN A 19 6.92 -4.28 -4.10
CA GLN A 19 7.53 -4.37 -2.78
C GLN A 19 7.72 -5.84 -2.37
N TYR A 20 6.73 -6.70 -2.64
CA TYR A 20 6.84 -8.14 -2.36
C TYR A 20 7.92 -8.82 -3.23
N ILE A 21 7.97 -8.52 -4.53
CA ILE A 21 9.00 -9.07 -5.43
C ILE A 21 10.40 -8.64 -4.99
N GLU A 22 10.57 -7.38 -4.61
CA GLU A 22 11.84 -6.85 -4.13
C GLU A 22 12.24 -7.47 -2.79
N HIS A 23 11.33 -7.45 -1.80
CA HIS A 23 11.57 -7.98 -0.45
C HIS A 23 12.02 -9.44 -0.46
N HIS A 24 11.41 -10.26 -1.32
CA HIS A 24 11.74 -11.68 -1.42
C HIS A 24 12.78 -12.01 -2.52
N GLY A 25 13.30 -11.02 -3.24
CA GLY A 25 14.27 -11.23 -4.32
C GLY A 25 13.73 -12.05 -5.50
N LEU A 26 12.43 -11.95 -5.79
CA LEU A 26 11.70 -12.81 -6.72
C LEU A 26 11.65 -12.29 -8.16
N LYS A 27 12.58 -11.41 -8.57
CA LYS A 27 12.60 -10.78 -9.92
C LYS A 27 12.50 -11.80 -11.07
N ARG A 28 13.11 -12.98 -10.93
CA ARG A 28 13.04 -14.06 -11.95
C ARG A 28 11.76 -14.88 -11.93
N SER A 29 10.94 -14.72 -10.89
CA SER A 29 9.72 -15.49 -10.65
C SER A 29 8.46 -14.63 -10.63
N GLU A 30 8.58 -13.36 -11.01
CA GLU A 30 7.49 -12.38 -11.01
C GLU A 30 6.23 -12.89 -11.74
N GLY A 31 6.36 -13.38 -12.97
CA GLY A 31 5.22 -13.94 -13.72
C GLY A 31 4.60 -15.19 -13.06
N THR A 32 5.37 -15.95 -12.27
CA THR A 32 4.81 -17.08 -11.49
C THR A 32 4.01 -16.57 -10.30
N VAL A 33 4.48 -15.51 -9.63
CA VAL A 33 3.74 -14.85 -8.54
C VAL A 33 2.45 -14.25 -9.07
N LEU A 34 2.50 -13.51 -10.19
CA LEU A 34 1.31 -12.93 -10.80
C LEU A 34 0.30 -14.00 -11.20
N ARG A 35 0.74 -15.08 -11.88
CA ARG A 35 -0.15 -16.20 -12.23
C ARG A 35 -0.81 -16.80 -11.01
N TYR A 36 -0.06 -16.98 -9.92
CA TYR A 36 -0.62 -17.45 -8.65
C TYR A 36 -1.68 -16.50 -8.10
N LEU A 37 -1.45 -15.17 -8.10
CA LEU A 37 -2.41 -14.18 -7.64
C LEU A 37 -3.68 -14.17 -8.50
N SER A 38 -3.54 -14.28 -9.83
CA SER A 38 -4.66 -14.40 -10.76
C SER A 38 -5.47 -15.67 -10.53
N GLU A 39 -4.80 -16.81 -10.27
CA GLU A 39 -5.46 -18.07 -9.90
C GLU A 39 -6.18 -17.95 -8.54
N ALA A 40 -5.55 -17.32 -7.55
CA ALA A 40 -6.13 -17.09 -6.23
C ALA A 40 -7.38 -16.19 -6.29
N TYR A 41 -7.34 -15.10 -7.07
CA TYR A 41 -8.49 -14.22 -7.31
C TYR A 41 -9.65 -15.00 -7.95
N LYS A 42 -9.39 -15.74 -9.03
CA LYS A 42 -10.42 -16.55 -9.70
C LYS A 42 -11.02 -17.59 -8.76
N ALA A 43 -10.19 -18.26 -7.97
CA ALA A 43 -10.65 -19.22 -6.98
C ALA A 43 -11.54 -18.55 -5.94
N LEU A 44 -11.15 -17.41 -5.37
CA LEU A 44 -11.93 -16.66 -4.39
C LEU A 44 -13.31 -16.26 -4.94
N ALA A 45 -13.31 -15.69 -6.15
CA ALA A 45 -14.52 -15.25 -6.84
C ALA A 45 -15.50 -16.40 -7.16
N GLN A 46 -14.98 -17.59 -7.47
CA GLN A 46 -15.80 -18.73 -7.93
C GLN A 46 -16.20 -19.69 -6.81
N THR A 47 -15.43 -19.78 -5.72
CA THR A 47 -15.60 -20.85 -4.72
C THR A 47 -16.29 -20.42 -3.44
N VAL A 48 -16.34 -19.12 -3.12
CA VAL A 48 -17.03 -18.62 -1.93
C VAL A 48 -18.50 -18.38 -2.25
N PRO A 49 -19.44 -19.14 -1.66
CA PRO A 49 -20.87 -18.88 -1.81
C PRO A 49 -21.24 -17.52 -1.23
N GLU A 50 -22.24 -16.84 -1.81
CA GLU A 50 -22.70 -15.52 -1.35
C GLU A 50 -23.03 -15.49 0.14
N ASP A 51 -23.65 -16.54 0.67
CA ASP A 51 -24.03 -16.63 2.09
C ASP A 51 -22.82 -16.64 3.06
N HIS A 52 -21.63 -16.98 2.55
CA HIS A 52 -20.38 -16.99 3.31
C HIS A 52 -19.45 -15.83 2.93
N ARG A 53 -19.89 -14.96 2.02
CA ARG A 53 -19.13 -13.82 1.51
C ARG A 53 -19.25 -12.64 2.48
N THR A 54 -18.52 -12.75 3.59
CA THR A 54 -18.38 -11.66 4.58
C THR A 54 -17.78 -10.41 3.96
N GLU A 55 -17.96 -9.25 4.58
CA GLU A 55 -17.36 -7.98 4.11
C GLU A 55 -15.84 -8.07 3.98
N ALA A 56 -15.16 -8.75 4.90
CA ALA A 56 -13.70 -8.97 4.81
C ALA A 56 -13.29 -9.81 3.57
N VAL A 57 -14.13 -10.76 3.16
CA VAL A 57 -13.89 -11.55 1.94
C VAL A 57 -14.14 -10.70 0.69
N ARG A 58 -15.15 -9.83 0.71
CA ARG A 58 -15.43 -8.87 -0.38
C ARG A 58 -14.29 -7.88 -0.55
N ASP A 59 -13.81 -7.31 0.56
CA ASP A 59 -12.64 -6.43 0.61
C ASP A 59 -11.42 -7.12 -0.04
N LEU A 60 -11.13 -8.36 0.38
CA LEU A 60 -10.01 -9.12 -0.14
C LEU A 60 -10.14 -9.41 -1.64
N GLU A 61 -11.32 -9.82 -2.10
CA GLU A 61 -11.56 -10.11 -3.52
C GLU A 61 -11.40 -8.86 -4.39
N GLU A 62 -11.97 -7.75 -3.95
CA GLU A 62 -11.95 -6.50 -4.70
C GLU A 62 -10.52 -5.94 -4.79
N TRP A 63 -9.79 -5.92 -3.66
CA TRP A 63 -8.39 -5.50 -3.63
C TRP A 63 -7.49 -6.43 -4.44
N LEU A 64 -7.63 -7.75 -4.32
CA LEU A 64 -6.80 -8.70 -5.06
C LEU A 64 -7.06 -8.61 -6.56
N GLY A 65 -8.33 -8.47 -6.96
CA GLY A 65 -8.72 -8.25 -8.35
C GLY A 65 -8.12 -6.97 -8.92
N GLU A 66 -8.15 -5.86 -8.16
CA GLU A 66 -7.54 -4.60 -8.57
C GLU A 66 -6.02 -4.71 -8.67
N THR A 67 -5.37 -5.34 -7.69
CA THR A 67 -3.91 -5.55 -7.70
C THR A 67 -3.47 -6.34 -8.94
N VAL A 68 -4.19 -7.41 -9.30
CA VAL A 68 -3.89 -8.21 -10.50
C VAL A 68 -4.05 -7.38 -11.77
N ARG A 69 -5.13 -6.58 -11.88
CA ARG A 69 -5.35 -5.71 -13.06
C ARG A 69 -4.24 -4.68 -13.24
N GLN A 70 -3.81 -4.02 -12.16
CA GLN A 70 -2.73 -3.04 -12.20
C GLN A 70 -1.40 -3.65 -12.66
N VAL A 71 -1.05 -4.81 -12.08
CA VAL A 71 0.22 -5.48 -12.40
C VAL A 71 0.21 -6.00 -13.85
N ASP A 72 -0.88 -6.64 -14.29
CA ASP A 72 -0.99 -7.16 -15.65
C ASP A 72 -0.88 -6.05 -16.70
N SER A 73 -1.57 -4.91 -16.48
CA SER A 73 -1.42 -3.73 -17.34
C SER A 73 0.02 -3.22 -17.37
N SER A 74 0.69 -3.15 -16.22
CA SER A 74 2.08 -2.67 -16.16
C SER A 74 3.07 -3.58 -16.91
N LEU A 75 2.86 -4.91 -16.89
CA LEU A 75 3.70 -5.86 -17.61
C LEU A 75 3.45 -5.79 -19.12
N ILE A 76 2.21 -5.56 -19.54
CA ILE A 76 1.87 -5.34 -20.96
C ILE A 76 2.59 -4.10 -21.47
N ASP A 77 2.56 -2.99 -20.74
CA ASP A 77 3.26 -1.76 -21.11
C ASP A 77 4.78 -1.96 -21.22
N GLU A 78 5.38 -2.72 -20.30
CA GLU A 78 6.81 -3.03 -20.32
C GLU A 78 7.19 -3.89 -21.53
N TRP A 79 6.34 -4.86 -21.88
CA TRP A 79 6.50 -5.67 -23.10
C TRP A 79 6.39 -4.83 -24.38
N GLU A 80 5.45 -3.88 -24.44
CA GLU A 80 5.30 -2.99 -25.60
C GLU A 80 6.53 -2.10 -25.79
N LYS A 81 7.09 -1.56 -24.71
CA LYS A 81 8.34 -0.77 -24.74
C LYS A 81 9.55 -1.58 -25.20
N LEU A 82 9.65 -2.85 -24.80
CA LEU A 82 10.73 -3.74 -25.25
C LEU A 82 10.60 -4.12 -26.74
N ARG A 83 9.37 -4.13 -27.28
CA ARG A 83 9.11 -4.43 -28.69
C ARG A 83 9.41 -3.24 -29.60
N ASN A 84 9.20 -2.00 -29.11
CA ASN A 84 9.43 -0.76 -29.86
C ASN A 84 10.42 0.19 -29.15
N PRO A 85 11.72 -0.15 -29.04
CA PRO A 85 12.70 0.67 -28.32
C PRO A 85 13.08 1.99 -29.02
N GLU A 86 12.71 2.18 -30.30
CA GLU A 86 13.01 3.37 -31.11
C GLU A 86 11.83 4.34 -31.28
N GLU A 87 10.65 4.04 -30.70
CA GLU A 87 9.64 5.07 -30.50
C GLU A 87 10.12 5.99 -29.37
N GLU A 88 10.83 7.06 -29.73
CA GLU A 88 10.84 8.26 -28.89
C GLU A 88 9.39 8.54 -28.47
N PRO A 89 9.12 8.96 -27.22
CA PRO A 89 7.78 9.39 -26.82
C PRO A 89 7.47 10.64 -27.65
N THR A 90 7.01 10.44 -28.88
CA THR A 90 6.31 11.45 -29.62
C THR A 90 5.15 11.79 -28.71
N VAL A 91 5.04 13.06 -28.38
CA VAL A 91 3.83 13.65 -27.80
C VAL A 91 2.75 13.60 -28.89
N SER A 92 2.44 12.39 -29.35
CA SER A 92 1.16 12.04 -29.91
C SER A 92 0.29 11.75 -28.70
N ASP A 93 -0.54 12.74 -28.40
CA ASP A 93 -1.60 12.77 -27.39
C ASP A 93 -2.63 11.62 -27.56
N ASP A 94 -2.39 10.68 -28.49
CA ASP A 94 -3.21 9.51 -28.78
C ASP A 94 -2.61 8.19 -28.22
N SER A 95 -1.49 8.24 -27.49
CA SER A 95 -0.96 7.07 -26.72
C SER A 95 -0.93 7.30 -25.20
N ALA A 96 -1.42 8.45 -24.72
CA ALA A 96 -1.54 8.78 -23.30
C ALA A 96 -2.60 7.96 -22.53
N GLY A 97 -3.05 6.82 -23.06
CA GLY A 97 -4.20 6.09 -22.54
C GLY A 97 -4.40 4.71 -23.16
N LEU A 98 -3.35 3.88 -23.23
CA LEU A 98 -3.63 2.44 -23.10
C LEU A 98 -3.99 2.19 -21.63
N ASP A 99 -5.26 2.45 -21.31
CA ASP A 99 -6.07 2.06 -20.16
C ASP A 99 -5.34 1.35 -18.99
N ARG A 100 -4.36 1.99 -18.35
CA ARG A 100 -4.04 1.59 -16.98
C ARG A 100 -5.31 1.82 -16.18
N PRO A 101 -5.90 0.78 -15.57
CA PRO A 101 -7.12 0.95 -14.82
C PRO A 101 -6.89 2.05 -13.78
N ASP A 102 -7.80 3.02 -13.68
CA ASP A 102 -7.66 4.02 -12.63
C ASP A 102 -7.96 3.36 -11.28
N VAL A 103 -6.91 3.13 -10.48
CA VAL A 103 -7.01 2.50 -9.17
C VAL A 103 -7.97 3.27 -8.24
N THR A 104 -8.12 4.58 -8.44
CA THR A 104 -8.96 5.47 -7.63
C THR A 104 -10.45 5.32 -7.93
N HIS A 105 -10.83 4.75 -9.08
CA HIS A 105 -12.23 4.44 -9.39
C HIS A 105 -12.78 3.30 -8.52
N ASN A 106 -11.94 2.34 -8.14
CA ASN A 106 -12.31 1.33 -7.18
C ASN A 106 -12.05 1.82 -5.76
N ALA A 107 -12.98 2.61 -5.22
CA ALA A 107 -12.84 3.23 -3.90
C ALA A 107 -12.52 2.22 -2.78
N ARG A 108 -13.07 1.00 -2.85
CA ARG A 108 -12.87 -0.04 -1.84
C ARG A 108 -11.45 -0.62 -1.90
N ALA A 109 -11.02 -1.06 -3.08
CA ALA A 109 -9.66 -1.54 -3.30
C ALA A 109 -8.65 -0.45 -2.97
N PHE A 110 -8.90 0.79 -3.40
CA PHE A 110 -8.02 1.92 -3.15
C PHE A 110 -7.87 2.22 -1.66
N ARG A 111 -8.98 2.22 -0.90
CA ARG A 111 -8.94 2.36 0.57
C ARG A 111 -8.08 1.27 1.23
N ILE A 112 -8.14 0.03 0.73
CA ILE A 112 -7.30 -1.07 1.22
C ILE A 112 -5.83 -0.81 0.87
N MET A 113 -5.51 -0.37 -0.35
CA MET A 113 -4.15 -0.02 -0.74
C MET A 113 -3.57 1.11 0.12
N VAL A 114 -4.36 2.14 0.41
CA VAL A 114 -3.95 3.24 1.31
C VAL A 114 -3.67 2.69 2.72
N ARG A 115 -4.57 1.85 3.26
CA ARG A 115 -4.35 1.21 4.57
C ARG A 115 -3.07 0.39 4.58
N ASN A 116 -2.79 -0.36 3.52
CA ASN A 116 -1.58 -1.16 3.39
C ASN A 116 -0.32 -0.29 3.44
N GLU A 117 -0.29 0.80 2.68
CA GLU A 117 0.87 1.70 2.61
C GLU A 117 1.11 2.41 3.95
N VAL A 118 0.06 2.88 4.62
CA VAL A 118 0.23 3.54 5.92
C VAL A 118 0.60 2.52 7.02
N PHE A 119 0.04 1.32 7.00
CA PHE A 119 0.42 0.27 7.96
C PHE A 119 1.86 -0.22 7.76
N ARG A 120 2.38 -0.16 6.53
CA ARG A 120 3.80 -0.42 6.26
C ARG A 120 4.71 0.53 7.05
N TRP A 121 4.31 1.79 7.28
CA TRP A 121 5.09 2.71 8.11
C TRP A 121 5.20 2.23 9.56
N VAL A 122 4.10 1.72 10.12
CA VAL A 122 4.07 1.09 11.44
C VAL A 122 5.04 -0.09 11.51
N GLN A 123 5.07 -0.92 10.47
CA GLN A 123 5.99 -2.05 10.39
C GLN A 123 7.46 -1.63 10.30
N LEU A 124 7.78 -0.61 9.51
CA LEU A 124 9.14 -0.07 9.40
C LEU A 124 9.61 0.44 10.77
N LEU A 125 8.77 1.22 11.47
CA LEU A 125 9.09 1.72 12.81
C LEU A 125 9.28 0.57 13.81
N SER A 126 8.44 -0.46 13.76
CA SER A 126 8.47 -1.58 14.74
C SER A 126 9.81 -2.32 14.81
N ARG A 127 10.56 -2.35 13.70
CA ARG A 127 11.83 -3.08 13.58
C ARG A 127 13.00 -2.34 14.21
N ARG A 128 12.86 -1.04 14.50
CA ARG A 128 13.89 -0.17 15.10
C ARG A 128 15.24 -0.20 14.36
N ARG A 129 15.23 -0.39 13.04
CA ARG A 129 16.45 -0.37 12.21
C ARG A 129 16.59 0.99 11.53
N LEU A 130 17.83 1.46 11.43
CA LEU A 130 18.14 2.70 10.71
C LEU A 130 17.72 2.63 9.23
N ASP A 131 17.95 1.49 8.56
CA ASP A 131 17.52 1.30 7.16
C ASP A 131 15.99 1.45 6.98
N ASP A 132 15.19 1.01 7.97
CA ASP A 132 13.73 1.14 7.92
C ASP A 132 13.31 2.61 8.15
N HIS A 133 14.05 3.36 8.98
CA HIS A 133 13.84 4.80 9.16
C HIS A 133 14.28 5.61 7.93
N GLU A 134 15.33 5.18 7.24
CA GLU A 134 15.77 5.75 5.96
C GLU A 134 14.69 5.57 4.90
N ALA A 135 14.11 4.37 4.79
CA ALA A 135 12.99 4.13 3.89
C ALA A 135 11.77 5.04 4.18
N LEU A 136 11.53 5.42 5.44
CA LEU A 136 10.49 6.38 5.80
C LEU A 136 10.87 7.84 5.50
N ALA A 137 12.15 8.18 5.62
CA ALA A 137 12.65 9.52 5.29
C ALA A 137 12.55 9.83 3.79
N GLU A 138 12.60 8.80 2.94
CA GLU A 138 12.38 8.90 1.48
C GLU A 138 10.90 9.07 1.09
N VAL A 139 9.96 8.86 2.02
CA VAL A 139 8.53 9.10 1.74
C VAL A 139 8.30 10.62 1.61
N PRO A 140 7.66 11.11 0.53
CA PRO A 140 7.33 12.52 0.39
C PRO A 140 6.50 13.02 1.58
N THR A 141 6.83 14.18 2.11
CA THR A 141 6.12 14.76 3.25
C THR A 141 4.90 15.56 2.81
N VAL A 142 3.91 15.72 3.69
CA VAL A 142 2.70 16.52 3.43
C VAL A 142 3.03 17.98 3.06
N ASP A 143 4.04 18.55 3.69
CA ASP A 143 4.48 19.94 3.56
C ASP A 143 5.63 20.13 2.55
N ASP A 144 5.97 19.10 1.78
CA ASP A 144 7.06 19.09 0.79
C ASP A 144 8.45 19.39 1.39
N THR A 145 8.59 19.30 2.72
CA THR A 145 9.88 19.44 3.40
C THR A 145 10.70 18.17 3.30
N ARG A 146 12.01 18.30 3.13
CA ARG A 146 12.90 17.14 3.19
C ARG A 146 12.99 16.63 4.62
N ARG A 147 12.76 15.33 4.80
CA ARG A 147 12.95 14.63 6.06
C ARG A 147 14.23 13.80 6.02
N THR A 148 14.93 13.72 7.14
CA THR A 148 16.12 12.89 7.33
C THR A 148 15.80 11.66 8.19
N VAL A 149 16.70 10.69 8.20
CA VAL A 149 16.62 9.52 9.09
C VAL A 149 16.55 9.93 10.55
N ASP A 150 17.29 10.98 10.93
CA ASP A 150 17.32 11.52 12.29
C ASP A 150 15.96 12.12 12.67
N ASP A 151 15.28 12.80 11.74
CA ASP A 151 13.94 13.36 11.99
C ASP A 151 12.91 12.25 12.25
N VAL A 152 12.93 11.17 11.46
CA VAL A 152 12.04 10.00 11.67
C VAL A 152 12.34 9.35 13.03
N THR A 153 13.63 9.16 13.33
CA THR A 153 14.09 8.54 14.58
C THR A 153 13.67 9.38 15.79
N ALA A 154 13.84 10.70 15.72
CA ALA A 154 13.44 11.62 16.76
C ALA A 154 11.92 11.66 16.96
N ALA A 155 11.14 11.59 15.87
CA ALA A 155 9.68 11.62 15.95
C ALA A 155 9.08 10.41 16.67
N ILE A 156 9.64 9.21 16.48
CA ILE A 156 9.18 7.98 17.16
C ILE A 156 9.86 7.75 18.51
N ALA A 157 10.94 8.47 18.84
CA ALA A 157 11.70 8.25 20.07
C ALA A 157 10.85 8.28 21.35
N PRO A 158 9.90 9.23 21.56
CA PRO A 158 9.16 9.27 22.81
C PRO A 158 8.17 8.08 22.96
N TYR A 159 7.69 7.49 21.86
CA TYR A 159 6.94 6.23 21.92
C TYR A 159 7.79 5.12 22.53
N TRP A 160 9.07 5.05 22.16
CA TRP A 160 9.99 4.03 22.66
C TRP A 160 10.53 4.27 24.07
N GLU A 161 10.39 5.50 24.59
CA GLU A 161 10.61 5.79 26.01
C GLU A 161 9.48 5.23 26.88
N GLU A 162 8.26 5.18 26.33
CA GLU A 162 7.06 4.69 27.04
C GLU A 162 6.82 3.19 26.85
N HIS A 163 7.04 2.67 25.64
CA HIS A 163 6.67 1.31 25.25
C HIS A 163 7.86 0.49 24.75
N SER A 164 7.93 -0.79 25.15
CA SER A 164 8.99 -1.70 24.72
C SER A 164 8.73 -2.38 23.37
N MET A 165 7.49 -2.34 22.88
CA MET A 165 7.04 -3.08 21.70
C MET A 165 6.07 -2.23 20.89
N LEU A 166 6.13 -2.38 19.57
CA LEU A 166 5.18 -1.78 18.63
C LEU A 166 4.48 -2.93 17.88
N PRO A 167 3.28 -3.34 18.32
CA PRO A 167 2.51 -4.42 17.69
C PRO A 167 2.21 -4.16 16.21
N THR A 168 2.37 -5.19 15.39
CA THR A 168 2.12 -5.17 13.94
C THR A 168 1.29 -6.36 13.47
N ASP A 169 0.58 -7.00 14.40
CA ASP A 169 -0.29 -8.14 14.14
C ASP A 169 -1.62 -7.74 13.48
N SER A 170 -2.48 -8.73 13.24
CA SER A 170 -3.80 -8.51 12.66
C SER A 170 -4.71 -7.59 13.49
N TYR A 171 -4.49 -7.49 14.80
CA TYR A 171 -5.23 -6.57 15.66
C TYR A 171 -4.77 -5.14 15.43
N ALA A 172 -3.46 -4.88 15.45
CA ALA A 172 -2.89 -3.56 15.19
C ALA A 172 -3.22 -3.00 13.78
N ARG A 173 -3.41 -3.90 12.81
CA ARG A 173 -3.88 -3.57 11.45
C ARG A 173 -5.40 -3.33 11.35
N GLY A 174 -6.15 -3.71 12.37
CA GLY A 174 -7.61 -3.74 12.36
C GLY A 174 -8.22 -2.39 11.95
N GLY A 175 -9.39 -2.42 11.33
CA GLY A 175 -10.02 -1.22 10.78
C GLY A 175 -10.32 -0.12 11.80
N ALA A 176 -10.38 -0.45 13.10
CA ALA A 176 -10.51 0.52 14.19
C ALA A 176 -9.29 1.45 14.37
N PHE A 177 -8.10 1.01 13.92
CA PHE A 177 -6.86 1.78 13.99
C PHE A 177 -6.61 2.65 12.76
N PHE A 178 -7.50 2.63 11.77
CA PHE A 178 -7.29 3.30 10.50
C PHE A 178 -8.47 4.20 10.12
N VAL A 179 -8.18 5.48 9.94
CA VAL A 179 -9.12 6.49 9.47
C VAL A 179 -8.61 7.10 8.18
N LEU A 180 -9.42 7.04 7.13
CA LEU A 180 -9.22 7.76 5.88
C LEU A 180 -10.42 8.69 5.69
N ASP A 181 -10.14 9.98 5.55
CA ASP A 181 -11.14 11.01 5.24
C ASP A 181 -11.17 11.29 3.73
N ASP A 182 -12.06 10.59 3.05
CA ASP A 182 -12.38 10.73 1.63
C ASP A 182 -13.65 11.57 1.39
N SER A 183 -14.16 12.24 2.43
CA SER A 183 -15.47 12.92 2.42
C SER A 183 -15.55 14.09 1.45
N SER A 184 -14.42 14.69 1.12
CA SER A 184 -14.31 15.77 0.14
C SER A 184 -14.43 15.27 -1.32
N GLY A 185 -14.41 13.96 -1.54
CA GLY A 185 -14.57 13.30 -2.83
C GLY A 185 -13.31 13.32 -3.70
N ILE A 186 -13.36 12.55 -4.80
CA ILE A 186 -12.25 12.33 -5.76
C ILE A 186 -11.76 13.63 -6.43
N GLY A 187 -12.59 14.68 -6.43
CA GLY A 187 -12.19 16.01 -6.95
C GLY A 187 -11.21 16.78 -6.06
N THR A 188 -10.96 16.31 -4.84
CA THR A 188 -9.93 16.87 -3.94
C THR A 188 -8.67 16.04 -4.05
N ALA A 189 -7.56 16.67 -4.43
CA ALA A 189 -6.31 15.97 -4.71
C ALA A 189 -5.69 15.28 -3.49
N ARG A 190 -6.08 15.66 -2.26
CA ARG A 190 -5.46 15.17 -1.03
C ARG A 190 -6.48 14.73 0.01
N TRP A 191 -6.38 13.48 0.47
CA TRP A 191 -7.25 12.91 1.51
C TRP A 191 -6.45 12.65 2.80
N PRO A 192 -6.83 13.23 3.95
CA PRO A 192 -6.19 12.95 5.22
C PRO A 192 -6.31 11.47 5.61
N VAL A 193 -5.21 10.89 6.08
CA VAL A 193 -5.18 9.52 6.60
C VAL A 193 -4.46 9.48 7.94
N VAL A 194 -5.01 8.70 8.87
CA VAL A 194 -4.48 8.52 10.21
C VAL A 194 -4.44 7.03 10.53
N GLN A 195 -3.28 6.55 10.95
CA GLN A 195 -3.08 5.22 11.50
C GLN A 195 -2.71 5.35 12.97
N THR A 196 -3.58 4.84 13.84
CA THR A 196 -3.31 4.73 15.27
C THR A 196 -2.34 3.56 15.50
N ILE A 197 -1.32 3.80 16.31
CA ILE A 197 -0.34 2.80 16.71
C ILE A 197 -0.92 2.06 17.92
N ALA A 198 -1.12 0.75 17.77
CA ALA A 198 -1.46 -0.09 18.91
C ALA A 198 -0.29 -0.11 19.91
N ASP A 199 -0.60 -0.24 21.18
CA ASP A 199 0.37 -0.37 22.27
C ASP A 199 -0.07 -1.54 23.18
N PRO A 200 0.88 -2.16 23.90
CA PRO A 200 0.60 -3.30 24.79
C PRO A 200 -0.41 -3.00 25.90
N GLU A 201 -0.45 -1.75 26.38
CA GLU A 201 -1.30 -1.30 27.47
C GLU A 201 -2.73 -1.00 27.00
N GLY A 202 -2.95 -0.84 25.70
CA GLY A 202 -4.26 -0.62 25.09
C GLY A 202 -4.75 0.82 25.14
N HIS A 203 -3.87 1.80 25.37
CA HIS A 203 -4.24 3.21 25.47
C HIS A 203 -4.49 3.88 24.11
N HIS A 204 -3.74 3.45 23.11
CA HIS A 204 -3.86 3.81 21.70
C HIS A 204 -3.74 5.33 21.45
N GLU A 205 -2.77 5.94 22.13
CA GLU A 205 -2.58 7.41 22.16
C GLU A 205 -1.65 7.93 21.07
N TRP A 206 -1.00 7.05 20.33
CA TRP A 206 -0.01 7.41 19.31
C TRP A 206 -0.58 7.23 17.91
N VAL A 207 -0.28 8.17 17.02
CA VAL A 207 -0.77 8.15 15.63
C VAL A 207 0.36 8.49 14.65
N ILE A 208 0.24 7.93 13.45
CA ILE A 208 0.94 8.34 12.24
C ILE A 208 -0.06 8.98 11.30
N GLU A 209 0.19 10.22 10.94
CA GLU A 209 -0.65 11.01 10.04
C GLU A 209 -0.02 11.07 8.65
N GLY A 210 -0.87 11.21 7.64
CA GLY A 210 -0.45 11.42 6.27
C GLY A 210 -1.56 12.00 5.40
N GLN A 211 -1.26 12.15 4.12
CA GLN A 211 -2.23 12.52 3.10
C GLN A 211 -2.06 11.65 1.86
N VAL A 212 -3.15 11.04 1.41
CA VAL A 212 -3.18 10.35 0.12
C VAL A 212 -3.11 11.41 -0.98
N ASP A 213 -2.22 11.22 -1.93
CA ASP A 213 -2.15 12.02 -3.16
C ASP A 213 -2.92 11.26 -4.25
N VAL A 214 -4.17 11.67 -4.52
CA VAL A 214 -5.09 10.94 -5.39
C VAL A 214 -4.60 10.95 -6.84
N GLU A 215 -4.05 12.09 -7.28
CA GLU A 215 -3.54 12.22 -8.65
C GLU A 215 -2.28 11.38 -8.83
N ALA A 216 -1.30 11.51 -7.93
CA ALA A 216 -0.10 10.68 -7.99
C ALA A 216 -0.43 9.19 -7.87
N SER A 217 -1.49 8.83 -7.13
CA SER A 217 -1.95 7.45 -7.02
C SER A 217 -2.54 6.92 -8.34
N ARG A 218 -3.32 7.74 -9.04
CA ARG A 218 -3.86 7.44 -10.37
C ARG A 218 -2.72 7.19 -11.36
N GLU A 219 -1.77 8.11 -11.43
CA GLU A 219 -0.61 8.01 -12.32
C GLU A 219 0.27 6.79 -12.00
N ALA A 220 0.47 6.50 -10.72
CA ALA A 220 1.30 5.39 -10.27
C ALA A 220 0.62 4.01 -10.34
N GLY A 221 -0.71 3.95 -10.46
CA GLY A 221 -1.48 2.70 -10.39
C GLY A 221 -1.44 2.02 -9.01
N ARG A 222 -1.12 2.78 -7.95
CA ARG A 222 -1.01 2.29 -6.56
C ARG A 222 -1.27 3.45 -5.60
N ALA A 223 -1.51 3.16 -4.33
CA ALA A 223 -1.60 4.21 -3.32
C ALA A 223 -0.26 4.97 -3.19
N VAL A 224 -0.33 6.28 -3.33
CA VAL A 224 0.73 7.23 -3.04
C VAL A 224 0.29 8.04 -1.83
N VAL A 225 1.02 7.89 -0.73
CA VAL A 225 0.71 8.55 0.54
C VAL A 225 1.91 9.37 0.99
N ARG A 226 1.63 10.60 1.41
CA ARG A 226 2.60 11.55 1.92
C ARG A 226 2.64 11.49 3.43
N LEU A 227 3.82 11.40 4.01
CA LEU A 227 4.00 11.30 5.45
C LEU A 227 3.80 12.65 6.13
N GLY A 228 2.90 12.71 7.12
CA GLY A 228 2.65 13.87 7.95
C GLY A 228 3.51 13.83 9.21
N ALA A 229 2.89 13.62 10.36
CA ALA A 229 3.55 13.57 11.66
C ALA A 229 3.41 12.20 12.33
N ILE A 230 4.38 11.86 13.18
CA ILE A 230 4.24 10.83 14.20
C ILE A 230 4.09 11.58 15.52
N ARG A 231 2.96 11.42 16.21
CA ARG A 231 2.67 12.19 17.43
C ARG A 231 1.74 11.45 18.38
N ARG A 232 1.70 11.94 19.61
CA ARG A 232 0.68 11.60 20.60
C ARG A 232 -0.58 12.46 20.39
N LEU A 233 -1.74 11.90 20.69
CA LEU A 233 -3.05 12.56 20.69
C LEU A 233 -3.23 13.52 21.86
#